data_AF-M8B5U4-F1
#
_entry.id   AF-M8B5U4-F1
#
_cell.length_a   1.000
_cell.length_b   1.000
_cell.length_c   1.000
_cell.angle_alpha   90.00
_cell.angle_beta   90.00
_cell.angle_gamma   90.00
#
_symmetry.space_group_name_H-M   'P 1'
#
loop_
_entity.id
_entity.type
_entity.pdbx_description
1 polymer ?
#
loop_
_entity_poly.entity_id
_entity_poly.type
_entity_poly.pdbx_seq_one_letter_code
_entity_poly.pdbx_strand_id
1 'polypeptide(L)'
;MGWRYPGIGEFQCYDRYMQKNLRQSALARGHLFWARGPDNAGYYNSRSHETGFFCDGGDYDSYYGRFFLNWYSGILIDHVDQVLSLATLAFDGAAIVVKIPSIYWWHRTASHAAELTAGFYNPTNRDGYSPVFRMLKKHSIILKVVCYGPEFTVQENDEAFADPEGLTWQVMNAAWDHGLSVSVESALPCLDVDMGGYPELCRLTYCSLRSANFRIPFVAIARLKLIFLIAAFRPSPPYATGQPIRWH
;
A
#
# COMPACT_ATOMS: atom_id res chain seq x y z
N MET A 1 15.35 -14.27 -8.16
CA MET A 1 16.00 -13.05 -7.64
C MET A 1 14.95 -12.23 -6.92
N GLY A 2 15.30 -11.54 -5.82
CA GLY A 2 14.34 -10.75 -5.05
C GLY A 2 14.11 -9.34 -5.60
N TRP A 3 13.07 -8.67 -5.09
CA TRP A 3 12.83 -7.25 -5.32
C TRP A 3 13.95 -6.40 -4.70
N ARG A 4 14.32 -5.30 -5.36
CA ARG A 4 15.28 -4.30 -4.92
C ARG A 4 14.71 -2.93 -5.17
N TYR A 5 14.83 -2.05 -4.19
CA TYR A 5 14.48 -0.63 -4.35
C TYR A 5 15.33 0.00 -5.47
N PRO A 6 14.77 0.86 -6.33
CA PRO A 6 13.36 1.31 -6.39
C PRO A 6 12.54 0.54 -7.46
N GLY A 7 12.54 -0.80 -7.49
CA GLY A 7 11.76 -1.56 -8.48
C GLY A 7 10.25 -1.31 -8.40
N ILE A 8 9.56 -1.31 -9.55
CA ILE A 8 8.10 -1.08 -9.63
C ILE A 8 7.25 -2.17 -8.97
N GLY A 9 7.82 -3.35 -8.68
CA GLY A 9 7.06 -4.49 -8.16
C GLY A 9 6.36 -5.30 -9.25
N GLU A 10 5.39 -6.14 -8.86
CA GLU A 10 4.62 -6.98 -9.78
C GLU A 10 3.22 -7.19 -9.19
N PHE A 11 2.18 -7.23 -10.03
CA PHE A 11 0.83 -7.58 -9.58
C PHE A 11 0.79 -8.98 -8.97
N GLN A 12 0.12 -9.14 -7.82
CA GLN A 12 0.13 -10.41 -7.10
C GLN A 12 -1.23 -11.10 -7.17
N CYS A 13 -1.73 -11.31 -8.39
CA CYS A 13 -3.09 -11.80 -8.64
C CYS A 13 -3.15 -13.08 -9.49
N TYR A 14 -2.08 -13.86 -9.50
CA TYR A 14 -1.92 -15.04 -10.38
C TYR A 14 -2.37 -16.36 -9.74
N ASP A 15 -2.90 -16.35 -8.52
CA ASP A 15 -3.47 -17.56 -7.94
C ASP A 15 -4.81 -17.93 -8.63
N ARG A 16 -5.18 -19.20 -8.54
CA ARG A 16 -6.36 -19.74 -9.21
C ARG A 16 -7.68 -19.04 -8.83
N TYR A 17 -7.79 -18.51 -7.61
CA TYR A 17 -9.02 -17.88 -7.13
C TYR A 17 -9.14 -16.46 -7.67
N MET A 18 -8.08 -15.65 -7.61
CA MET A 18 -8.06 -14.32 -8.21
C MET A 18 -8.24 -14.39 -9.73
N GLN A 19 -7.60 -15.33 -10.42
CA GLN A 19 -7.78 -15.51 -11.86
C GLN A 19 -9.22 -15.91 -12.23
N LYS A 20 -9.86 -16.77 -11.44
CA LYS A 20 -11.27 -17.12 -11.65
C LYS A 20 -12.18 -15.91 -11.44
N ASN A 21 -11.92 -15.10 -10.42
CA ASN A 21 -12.66 -13.88 -10.14
C ASN A 21 -12.48 -12.85 -11.27
N LEU A 22 -11.24 -12.59 -11.72
CA LEU A 22 -10.94 -11.72 -12.86
C LEU A 22 -11.70 -12.13 -14.11
N ARG A 23 -11.73 -13.44 -14.41
CA ARG A 23 -12.48 -13.97 -15.55
C ARG A 23 -13.97 -13.69 -15.45
N GLN A 24 -14.56 -13.81 -14.25
CA GLN A 24 -15.97 -13.47 -14.02
C GLN A 24 -16.23 -11.98 -14.19
N SER A 25 -15.36 -11.11 -13.66
CA SER A 25 -15.46 -9.66 -13.84
C SER A 25 -15.33 -9.24 -15.31
N ALA A 26 -14.45 -9.89 -16.06
CA ALA A 26 -14.27 -9.65 -17.50
C ALA A 26 -15.49 -10.14 -18.31
N LEU A 27 -16.04 -11.31 -17.97
CA LEU A 27 -17.29 -11.84 -18.54
C LEU A 27 -18.47 -10.89 -18.34
N ALA A 28 -18.63 -10.36 -17.13
CA ALA A 28 -19.73 -9.44 -16.79
C ALA A 28 -19.69 -8.14 -17.60
N ARG A 29 -18.51 -7.74 -18.09
CA ARG A 29 -18.33 -6.57 -18.98
C ARG A 29 -18.35 -6.94 -20.46
N GLY A 30 -18.55 -8.20 -20.83
CA GLY A 30 -18.52 -8.66 -22.22
C GLY A 30 -17.11 -8.70 -22.85
N HIS A 31 -16.05 -8.56 -22.06
CA HIS A 31 -14.66 -8.46 -22.53
C HIS A 31 -13.82 -9.63 -22.03
N LEU A 32 -14.15 -10.85 -22.44
CA LEU A 32 -13.46 -12.08 -22.03
C LEU A 32 -11.93 -12.06 -22.25
N PHE A 33 -11.47 -11.33 -23.27
CA PHE A 33 -10.05 -11.18 -23.55
C PHE A 33 -9.29 -10.35 -22.50
N TRP A 34 -10.00 -9.60 -21.64
CA TRP A 34 -9.45 -8.90 -20.46
C TRP A 34 -9.30 -9.81 -19.23
N ALA A 35 -9.64 -11.09 -19.31
CA ALA A 35 -9.58 -12.04 -18.20
C ALA A 35 -8.15 -12.49 -17.80
N ARG A 36 -7.17 -11.60 -17.87
CA ARG A 36 -5.75 -11.86 -17.54
C ARG A 36 -5.09 -10.59 -17.02
N GLY A 37 -4.00 -10.74 -16.28
CA GLY A 37 -3.13 -9.60 -15.92
C GLY A 37 -2.34 -9.08 -17.12
N PRO A 38 -1.79 -7.85 -17.03
CA PRO A 38 -1.04 -7.24 -18.12
C PRO A 38 0.24 -8.02 -18.41
N ASP A 39 0.53 -8.23 -19.69
CA ASP A 39 1.70 -8.95 -20.19
C ASP A 39 2.93 -8.05 -20.37
N ASN A 40 2.72 -6.73 -20.44
CA ASN A 40 3.74 -5.70 -20.64
C ASN A 40 4.04 -4.86 -19.37
N ALA A 41 3.69 -5.38 -18.19
CA ALA A 41 3.94 -4.74 -16.90
C ALA A 41 5.38 -4.88 -16.37
N GLY A 42 6.25 -5.60 -17.08
CA GLY A 42 7.63 -5.84 -16.65
C GLY A 42 7.71 -6.81 -15.47
N TYR A 43 8.75 -6.65 -14.64
CA TYR A 43 9.05 -7.52 -13.50
C TYR A 43 9.40 -6.69 -12.27
N TYR A 44 9.58 -7.33 -11.11
CA TYR A 44 9.84 -6.66 -9.82
C TYR A 44 10.79 -5.45 -9.84
N ASN A 45 11.90 -5.56 -10.59
CA ASN A 45 12.97 -4.56 -10.61
C ASN A 45 12.98 -3.70 -11.88
N SER A 46 11.96 -3.80 -12.74
CA SER A 46 11.80 -2.92 -13.90
C SER A 46 11.59 -1.48 -13.45
N ARG A 47 11.98 -0.52 -14.30
CA ARG A 47 11.66 0.90 -14.12
C ARG A 47 10.33 1.22 -14.82
N SER A 48 9.59 2.21 -14.29
CA SER A 48 8.26 2.54 -14.83
C SER A 48 8.27 2.80 -16.34
N HIS A 49 9.22 3.62 -16.80
CA HIS A 49 9.37 4.02 -18.20
C HIS A 49 9.87 2.90 -19.14
N GLU A 50 10.40 1.80 -18.61
CA GLU A 50 10.87 0.66 -19.41
C GLU A 50 9.75 -0.32 -19.76
N THR A 51 8.56 -0.15 -19.16
CA THR A 51 7.42 -1.06 -19.35
C THR A 51 6.40 -0.46 -20.30
N GLY A 52 5.74 -1.29 -21.11
CA GLY A 52 4.63 -0.83 -21.95
C GLY A 52 3.38 -0.48 -21.14
N PHE A 53 3.22 -1.07 -19.96
CA PHE A 53 2.07 -0.82 -19.11
C PHE A 53 2.19 0.49 -18.32
N PHE A 54 3.34 0.79 -17.72
CA PHE A 54 3.51 1.90 -16.76
C PHE A 54 4.26 3.12 -17.32
N CYS A 55 4.73 3.09 -18.57
CA CYS A 55 5.31 4.28 -19.20
C CYS A 55 4.28 5.40 -19.36
N ASP A 56 4.73 6.63 -19.61
CA ASP A 56 3.84 7.76 -19.82
C ASP A 56 2.94 7.53 -21.05
N GLY A 57 1.61 7.57 -20.83
CA GLY A 57 0.63 7.21 -21.86
C GLY A 57 0.51 5.70 -22.14
N GLY A 58 1.08 4.86 -21.26
CA GLY A 58 1.05 3.40 -21.36
C GLY A 58 -0.32 2.78 -21.07
N ASP A 59 -0.36 1.44 -21.12
CA ASP A 59 -1.62 0.70 -21.05
C ASP A 59 -2.38 0.84 -19.72
N TYR A 60 -1.74 1.31 -18.64
CA TYR A 60 -2.40 1.59 -17.36
C TYR A 60 -3.60 2.53 -17.51
N ASP A 61 -3.57 3.47 -18.47
CA ASP A 61 -4.66 4.41 -18.74
C ASP A 61 -5.60 3.98 -19.88
N SER A 62 -5.32 2.83 -20.53
CA SER A 62 -6.21 2.25 -21.54
C SER A 62 -7.51 1.73 -20.93
N TYR A 63 -8.52 1.42 -21.77
CA TYR A 63 -9.76 0.77 -21.30
C TYR A 63 -9.50 -0.53 -20.53
N TYR A 64 -8.52 -1.33 -21.00
CA TYR A 64 -8.11 -2.56 -20.33
C TYR A 64 -7.41 -2.26 -19.00
N GLY A 65 -6.44 -1.34 -18.98
CA GLY A 65 -5.70 -0.99 -17.76
C GLY A 65 -6.60 -0.44 -16.68
N ARG A 66 -7.49 0.50 -17.03
CA ARG A 66 -8.50 1.03 -16.10
C ARG A 66 -9.42 -0.07 -15.59
N PHE A 67 -9.85 -1.02 -16.43
CA PHE A 67 -10.64 -2.17 -15.98
C PHE A 67 -9.84 -3.03 -14.98
N PHE A 68 -8.63 -3.42 -15.33
CA PHE A 68 -7.79 -4.31 -14.54
C PHE A 68 -7.43 -3.68 -13.18
N LEU A 69 -7.02 -2.40 -13.16
CA LEU A 69 -6.64 -1.68 -11.94
C LEU A 69 -7.84 -1.41 -11.02
N ASN A 70 -9.01 -1.10 -11.58
CA ASN A 70 -10.25 -1.03 -10.78
C ASN A 70 -10.61 -2.38 -10.18
N TRP A 71 -10.49 -3.47 -10.95
CA TRP A 71 -10.73 -4.81 -10.43
C TRP A 71 -9.75 -5.18 -9.31
N TYR A 72 -8.45 -4.99 -9.55
CA TYR A 72 -7.39 -5.39 -8.61
C TYR A 72 -7.49 -4.63 -7.29
N SER A 73 -7.59 -3.30 -7.33
CA SER A 73 -7.79 -2.48 -6.12
C SER A 73 -9.14 -2.78 -5.45
N GLY A 74 -10.21 -3.03 -6.22
CA GLY A 74 -11.53 -3.36 -5.70
C GLY A 74 -11.54 -4.66 -4.88
N ILE A 75 -10.94 -5.72 -5.40
CA ILE A 75 -10.85 -7.01 -4.69
C ILE A 75 -10.04 -6.87 -3.39
N LEU A 76 -8.98 -6.06 -3.37
CA LEU A 76 -8.20 -5.81 -2.16
C LEU A 76 -9.00 -5.02 -1.12
N ILE A 77 -9.75 -4.00 -1.54
CA ILE A 77 -10.63 -3.23 -0.65
C ILE A 77 -11.72 -4.13 -0.06
N ASP A 78 -12.38 -4.95 -0.89
CA ASP A 78 -13.43 -5.87 -0.44
C ASP A 78 -12.87 -6.90 0.56
N HIS A 79 -11.65 -7.39 0.32
CA HIS A 79 -10.99 -8.29 1.25
C HIS A 79 -10.74 -7.62 2.61
N VAL A 80 -10.22 -6.40 2.62
CA VAL A 80 -9.97 -5.65 3.86
C VAL A 80 -11.29 -5.35 4.60
N ASP A 81 -12.35 -4.99 3.88
CA ASP A 81 -13.69 -4.75 4.46
C ASP A 81 -14.21 -6.00 5.20
N GLN A 82 -14.05 -7.18 4.60
CA GLN A 82 -14.43 -8.45 5.21
C GLN A 82 -13.63 -8.75 6.48
N VAL A 83 -12.31 -8.56 6.44
CA VAL A 83 -11.48 -8.87 7.61
C VAL A 83 -11.72 -7.86 8.74
N LEU A 84 -11.91 -6.57 8.43
CA LEU A 84 -12.26 -5.57 9.44
C LEU A 84 -13.65 -5.81 10.05
N SER A 85 -14.61 -6.30 9.26
CA SER A 85 -15.92 -6.72 9.78
C SER A 85 -15.77 -7.83 10.82
N LEU A 86 -14.95 -8.85 10.53
CA LEU A 86 -14.68 -9.94 11.47
C LEU A 86 -13.87 -9.46 12.69
N ALA A 87 -12.91 -8.56 12.51
CA ALA A 87 -12.11 -8.01 13.60
C ALA A 87 -12.96 -7.17 14.54
N THR A 88 -13.84 -6.33 14.01
CA THR A 88 -14.78 -5.52 14.81
C THR A 88 -15.69 -6.40 15.66
N LEU A 89 -16.16 -7.53 15.10
CA LEU A 89 -16.98 -8.49 15.84
C LEU A 89 -16.16 -9.24 16.91
N ALA A 90 -14.92 -9.61 16.62
CA ALA A 90 -14.07 -10.39 17.53
C ALA A 90 -13.47 -9.55 18.67
N PHE A 91 -13.25 -8.25 18.43
CA PHE A 91 -12.60 -7.33 19.36
C PHE A 91 -13.54 -6.17 19.72
N ASP A 92 -14.80 -6.47 20.01
CA ASP A 92 -15.79 -5.46 20.39
C ASP A 92 -15.30 -4.60 21.56
N GLY A 93 -15.42 -3.28 21.43
CA GLY A 93 -14.91 -2.29 22.36
C GLY A 93 -13.40 -1.97 22.28
N ALA A 94 -12.61 -2.68 21.46
CA ALA A 94 -11.20 -2.36 21.24
C ALA A 94 -10.99 -1.45 20.02
N ALA A 95 -10.02 -0.54 20.11
CA ALA A 95 -9.64 0.31 18.98
C ALA A 95 -8.82 -0.50 17.97
N ILE A 96 -9.27 -0.53 16.71
CA ILE A 96 -8.56 -1.16 15.60
C ILE A 96 -7.68 -0.10 14.92
N VAL A 97 -6.38 -0.37 14.83
CA VAL A 97 -5.41 0.50 14.16
C VAL A 97 -5.00 -0.10 12.83
N VAL A 98 -5.09 0.70 11.77
CA VAL A 98 -4.78 0.30 10.39
C VAL A 98 -3.59 1.13 9.88
N LYS A 99 -2.41 0.52 9.74
CA LYS A 99 -1.21 1.14 9.13
C LYS A 99 -1.18 0.98 7.62
N ILE A 100 -1.19 2.08 6.86
CA ILE A 100 -1.00 2.06 5.40
C ILE A 100 0.50 2.16 5.06
N PRO A 101 1.01 1.35 4.10
CA PRO A 101 2.39 1.46 3.63
C PRO A 101 2.58 2.78 2.86
N SER A 102 3.72 3.44 3.08
CA SER A 102 4.11 4.60 2.28
C SER A 102 4.98 4.14 1.11
N ILE A 103 4.40 4.20 -0.09
CA ILE A 103 5.00 3.75 -1.34
C ILE A 103 5.33 4.99 -2.16
N TYR A 104 6.39 5.68 -1.73
CA TYR A 104 6.75 7.00 -2.24
C TYR A 104 7.58 6.96 -3.53
N TRP A 105 8.18 5.82 -3.89
CA TRP A 105 8.97 5.68 -5.11
C TRP A 105 8.05 5.53 -6.34
N TRP A 106 8.48 6.09 -7.47
CA TRP A 106 7.68 6.32 -8.68
C TRP A 106 6.47 7.25 -8.52
N HIS A 107 6.28 7.90 -7.36
CA HIS A 107 5.14 8.81 -7.13
C HIS A 107 5.17 10.07 -8.02
N ARG A 108 6.34 10.46 -8.56
CA ARG A 108 6.45 11.57 -9.53
C ARG A 108 6.18 11.16 -10.99
N THR A 109 5.92 9.88 -11.26
CA THR A 109 5.57 9.41 -12.61
C THR A 109 4.06 9.48 -12.83
N ALA A 110 3.60 9.52 -14.08
CA ALA A 110 2.15 9.61 -14.33
C ALA A 110 1.37 8.36 -13.88
N SER A 111 2.02 7.19 -13.88
CA SER A 111 1.40 5.90 -13.57
C SER A 111 1.42 5.55 -12.08
N HIS A 112 2.36 6.09 -11.29
CA HIS A 112 2.56 5.70 -9.89
C HIS A 112 2.77 4.17 -9.77
N ALA A 113 3.64 3.61 -10.60
CA ALA A 113 3.72 2.16 -10.85
C ALA A 113 3.80 1.28 -9.59
N ALA A 114 4.57 1.68 -8.58
CA ALA A 114 4.69 0.91 -7.34
C ALA A 114 3.42 0.91 -6.49
N GLU A 115 2.65 2.01 -6.50
CA GLU A 115 1.34 2.06 -5.85
C GLU A 115 0.35 1.15 -6.56
N LEU A 116 0.34 1.17 -7.91
CA LEU A 116 -0.53 0.32 -8.72
C LEU A 116 -0.29 -1.17 -8.46
N THR A 117 0.97 -1.62 -8.45
CA THR A 117 1.31 -3.03 -8.20
C THR A 117 0.99 -3.45 -6.77
N ALA A 118 1.12 -2.53 -5.80
CA ALA A 118 0.71 -2.74 -4.42
C ALA A 118 -0.81 -2.71 -4.18
N GLY A 119 -1.59 -2.30 -5.19
CA GLY A 119 -3.06 -2.31 -5.16
C GLY A 119 -3.71 -0.97 -4.85
N PHE A 120 -2.93 0.11 -4.72
CA PHE A 120 -3.45 1.47 -4.64
C PHE A 120 -3.60 2.01 -6.06
N TYR A 121 -4.84 2.06 -6.57
CA TYR A 121 -5.11 2.58 -7.91
C TYR A 121 -5.03 4.12 -7.92
N ASN A 122 -3.83 4.67 -7.82
CA ASN A 122 -3.55 6.09 -7.59
C ASN A 122 -2.71 6.75 -8.70
N PRO A 123 -3.11 6.69 -10.00
CA PRO A 123 -2.44 7.50 -11.02
C PRO A 123 -2.71 9.00 -10.81
N THR A 124 -1.93 9.87 -11.44
CA THR A 124 -2.01 11.34 -11.25
C THR A 124 -3.40 11.96 -11.46
N ASN A 125 -4.28 11.31 -12.22
CA ASN A 125 -5.63 11.78 -12.53
C ASN A 125 -6.73 11.21 -11.60
N ARG A 126 -6.38 10.46 -10.55
CA ARG A 126 -7.33 9.78 -9.66
C ARG A 126 -6.77 9.60 -8.25
N ASP A 127 -7.54 10.02 -7.24
CA ASP A 127 -7.25 9.67 -5.84
C ASP A 127 -7.55 8.18 -5.56
N GLY A 128 -6.48 7.41 -5.39
CA GLY A 128 -6.53 5.99 -5.06
C GLY A 128 -6.77 5.67 -3.58
N TYR A 129 -6.56 6.62 -2.68
CA TYR A 129 -6.70 6.46 -1.24
C TYR A 129 -8.13 6.72 -0.76
N SER A 130 -8.86 7.64 -1.40
CA SER A 130 -10.24 7.99 -1.04
C SER A 130 -11.20 6.78 -0.97
N PRO A 131 -11.21 5.82 -1.93
CA PRO A 131 -12.04 4.61 -1.80
C PRO A 131 -11.66 3.73 -0.60
N VAL A 132 -10.36 3.62 -0.29
CA VAL A 132 -9.85 2.88 0.86
C VAL A 132 -10.32 3.53 2.15
N PHE A 133 -10.17 4.85 2.27
CA PHE A 133 -10.57 5.60 3.46
C PHE A 133 -12.08 5.62 3.70
N ARG A 134 -12.87 5.70 2.63
CA ARG A 134 -14.32 5.52 2.72
C ARG A 134 -14.69 4.16 3.33
N MET A 135 -13.99 3.09 2.93
CA MET A 135 -14.21 1.76 3.49
C MET A 135 -13.75 1.69 4.95
N LEU A 136 -12.55 2.17 5.25
CA LEU A 136 -12.00 2.18 6.62
C LEU A 136 -12.88 2.97 7.60
N LYS A 137 -13.49 4.07 7.14
CA LYS A 137 -14.39 4.89 7.96
C LYS A 137 -15.62 4.12 8.46
N LYS A 138 -16.10 3.12 7.70
CA LYS A 138 -17.23 2.26 8.12
C LYS A 138 -16.94 1.49 9.40
N HIS A 139 -15.67 1.16 9.65
CA HIS A 139 -15.20 0.33 10.77
C HIS A 139 -14.66 1.15 11.94
N SER A 140 -14.81 2.48 11.94
CA SER A 140 -14.34 3.38 13.01
C SER A 140 -12.87 3.17 13.41
N ILE A 141 -12.01 2.85 12.44
CA ILE A 141 -10.60 2.55 12.69
C ILE A 141 -9.78 3.82 12.96
N ILE A 142 -8.60 3.64 13.55
CA ILE A 142 -7.54 4.65 13.63
C ILE A 142 -6.54 4.36 12.51
N LEU A 143 -6.40 5.30 11.58
CA LEU A 143 -5.42 5.20 10.50
C LEU A 143 -4.03 5.56 11.03
N LYS A 144 -3.04 4.71 10.80
CA LYS A 144 -1.64 4.98 11.11
C LYS A 144 -0.88 5.28 9.82
N VAL A 145 -0.38 6.50 9.70
CA VAL A 145 0.39 6.99 8.55
C VAL A 145 1.86 7.13 8.94
N VAL A 146 2.76 6.71 8.05
CA VAL A 146 4.19 6.94 8.20
C VAL A 146 4.55 8.23 7.46
N CYS A 147 5.08 9.20 8.19
CA CYS A 147 5.55 10.47 7.64
C CYS A 147 7.07 10.49 7.54
N TYR A 148 7.57 11.10 6.47
CA TYR A 148 9.00 11.27 6.20
C TYR A 148 9.35 12.73 6.46
N GLY A 149 10.42 12.95 7.24
CA GLY A 149 10.93 14.29 7.50
C GLY A 149 11.68 14.85 6.27
N PRO A 150 11.94 16.16 6.25
CA PRO A 150 12.63 16.84 5.14
C PRO A 150 14.04 16.30 4.87
N GLU A 151 14.69 15.69 5.87
CA GLU A 151 16.00 15.05 5.72
C GLU A 151 15.97 13.81 4.82
N PHE A 152 14.81 13.15 4.72
CA PHE A 152 14.63 11.96 3.88
C PHE A 152 14.69 12.33 2.39
N THR A 153 14.14 13.49 2.02
CA THR A 153 14.10 14.00 0.65
C THR A 153 15.48 14.37 0.09
N VAL A 154 16.47 14.65 0.96
CA VAL A 154 17.84 15.03 0.57
C VAL A 154 18.72 13.83 0.22
N GLN A 155 18.34 12.62 0.65
CA GLN A 155 19.13 11.40 0.42
C GLN A 155 18.67 10.56 -0.78
N GLU A 156 17.51 10.83 -1.37
CA GLU A 156 16.99 9.99 -2.45
C GLU A 156 17.60 10.32 -3.82
N ASN A 157 18.05 9.27 -4.51
CA ASN A 157 18.56 9.33 -5.88
C ASN A 157 17.41 9.65 -6.86
N ASP A 158 17.64 10.58 -7.78
CA ASP A 158 16.64 11.05 -8.77
C ASP A 158 16.06 9.91 -9.62
N GLU A 159 16.78 8.79 -9.74
CA GLU A 159 16.34 7.58 -10.45
C GLU A 159 15.07 6.91 -9.88
N ALA A 160 14.72 7.18 -8.61
CA ALA A 160 13.54 6.58 -7.97
C ALA A 160 12.25 7.36 -8.24
N PHE A 161 12.31 8.58 -8.79
CA PHE A 161 11.15 9.47 -8.99
C PHE A 161 10.27 9.54 -7.73
N ALA A 162 10.92 9.63 -6.58
CA ALA A 162 10.26 9.54 -5.29
C ALA A 162 9.66 10.89 -4.86
N ASP A 163 8.52 10.85 -4.19
CA ASP A 163 7.91 12.02 -3.54
C ASP A 163 7.22 11.66 -2.22
N PRO A 164 8.02 11.42 -1.17
CA PRO A 164 7.50 11.01 0.13
C PRO A 164 6.69 12.11 0.82
N GLU A 165 7.00 13.39 0.58
CA GLU A 165 6.25 14.52 1.10
C GLU A 165 4.91 14.68 0.39
N GLY A 166 4.91 14.66 -0.95
CA GLY A 166 3.67 14.73 -1.75
C GLY A 166 2.72 13.59 -1.41
N LEU A 167 3.24 12.36 -1.30
CA LEU A 167 2.44 11.20 -0.88
C LEU A 167 1.86 11.39 0.54
N THR A 168 2.68 11.84 1.49
CA THR A 168 2.23 12.09 2.86
C THR A 168 1.07 13.08 2.88
N TRP A 169 1.20 14.20 2.16
CA TRP A 169 0.13 15.20 2.04
C TRP A 169 -1.13 14.64 1.41
N GLN A 170 -1.01 13.87 0.33
CA GLN A 170 -2.16 13.25 -0.34
C GLN A 170 -2.93 12.34 0.62
N VAL A 171 -2.23 11.44 1.30
CA VAL A 171 -2.80 10.47 2.25
C VAL A 171 -3.46 11.18 3.43
N MET A 172 -2.81 12.19 4.00
CA MET A 172 -3.34 12.94 5.15
C MET A 172 -4.61 13.73 4.79
N ASN A 173 -4.59 14.45 3.67
CA ASN A 173 -5.75 15.22 3.21
C ASN A 173 -6.93 14.31 2.90
N ALA A 174 -6.72 13.21 2.18
CA ALA A 174 -7.79 12.25 1.90
C ALA A 174 -8.33 11.61 3.19
N ALA A 175 -7.48 11.34 4.19
CA ALA A 175 -7.95 10.83 5.48
C ALA A 175 -8.81 11.84 6.25
N TRP A 176 -8.43 13.13 6.23
CA TRP A 176 -9.21 14.21 6.83
C TRP A 176 -10.54 14.44 6.13
N ASP A 177 -10.58 14.39 4.80
CA ASP A 177 -11.80 14.53 4.01
C ASP A 177 -12.85 13.45 4.33
N HIS A 178 -12.39 12.24 4.68
CA HIS A 178 -13.27 11.14 5.15
C HIS A 178 -13.47 11.12 6.66
N GLY A 179 -12.91 12.08 7.40
CA GLY A 179 -13.05 12.21 8.85
C GLY A 179 -12.47 11.02 9.64
N LEU A 180 -11.37 10.43 9.17
CA LEU A 180 -10.67 9.37 9.89
C LEU A 180 -9.84 9.92 11.06
N SER A 181 -9.73 9.14 12.13
CA SER A 181 -8.77 9.42 13.20
C SER A 181 -7.37 9.01 12.73
N VAL A 182 -6.43 9.94 12.70
CA VAL A 182 -5.07 9.70 12.19
C VAL A 182 -4.04 9.71 13.31
N SER A 183 -3.17 8.70 13.31
CA SER A 183 -1.96 8.60 14.13
C SER A 183 -0.74 8.63 13.21
N VAL A 184 0.25 9.44 13.56
CA VAL A 184 1.46 9.64 12.74
C VAL A 184 2.65 8.90 13.35
N GLU A 185 3.39 8.18 12.52
CA GLU A 185 4.66 7.54 12.85
C GLU A 185 5.78 8.20 12.05
N SER A 186 6.84 8.67 12.71
CA SER A 186 8.04 9.18 12.02
C SER A 186 8.85 8.02 11.45
N ALA A 187 9.28 8.12 10.19
CA ALA A 187 10.16 7.13 9.55
C ALA A 187 11.60 7.14 10.08
N LEU A 188 12.07 8.25 10.66
CA LEU A 188 13.41 8.38 11.25
C LEU A 188 13.34 8.28 12.79
N PRO A 189 14.36 7.66 13.44
CA PRO A 189 14.57 7.85 14.87
C PRO A 189 14.76 9.35 15.11
N CYS A 190 13.99 9.93 16.03
CA CYS A 190 14.17 11.32 16.43
C CYS A 190 15.60 11.52 16.94
N LEU A 191 16.45 12.15 16.12
CA LEU A 191 17.62 12.84 16.63
C LEU A 191 17.12 14.20 17.09
N ASP A 192 17.39 14.53 18.35
CA ASP A 192 17.16 15.86 18.92
C ASP A 192 17.99 16.89 18.14
N VAL A 193 17.40 17.44 17.08
CA VAL A 193 17.97 18.56 16.35
C VAL A 193 16.89 19.62 16.24
N ASP A 194 17.21 20.83 16.71
CA ASP A 194 16.33 21.99 16.72
C ASP A 194 15.75 22.24 15.31
N MET A 195 14.52 21.76 15.09
CA MET A 195 13.78 21.83 13.82
C MET A 195 13.20 23.23 13.61
N GLY A 196 14.06 24.18 13.26
CA GLY A 196 13.71 25.58 12.92
C GLY A 196 13.06 25.77 11.54
N GLY A 197 12.25 24.81 11.06
CA GLY A 197 11.74 24.81 9.67
C GLY A 197 10.23 24.92 9.51
N TYR A 198 9.43 24.10 10.21
CA TYR A 198 7.99 23.97 9.91
C TYR A 198 7.12 23.72 11.16
N PRO A 199 6.42 24.76 11.69
CA PRO A 199 5.58 24.65 12.88
C PRO A 199 4.36 23.71 12.75
N GLU A 200 3.87 23.46 11.54
CA GLU A 200 2.65 22.65 11.31
C GLU A 200 2.87 21.14 11.44
N LEU A 201 4.00 20.62 10.93
CA LEU A 201 4.37 19.22 11.13
C LEU A 201 4.69 18.94 12.61
N CYS A 202 5.42 19.87 13.26
CA CYS A 202 5.67 19.82 14.70
C CYS A 202 4.36 19.86 15.50
N ARG A 203 3.34 20.62 15.06
CA ARG A 203 2.01 20.61 15.68
C ARG A 203 1.29 19.27 15.53
N LEU A 204 1.46 18.52 14.45
CA LEU A 204 0.82 17.20 14.32
C LEU A 204 1.47 16.14 15.21
N THR A 205 2.80 16.17 15.34
CA THR A 205 3.55 15.31 16.28
C THR A 205 3.25 15.69 17.74
N TYR A 206 3.17 16.99 18.07
CA TYR A 206 2.88 17.47 19.43
C TYR A 206 1.39 17.49 19.82
N CYS A 207 0.44 17.73 18.91
CA CYS A 207 -0.99 17.65 19.22
C CYS A 207 -1.43 16.20 19.49
N SER A 208 -0.78 15.22 18.87
CA SER A 208 -0.97 13.81 19.21
C SER A 208 -0.45 13.48 20.62
N LEU A 209 0.68 14.06 21.02
CA LEU A 209 1.24 13.90 22.37
C LEU A 209 0.46 14.66 23.46
N ARG A 210 -0.18 15.81 23.14
CA ARG A 210 -0.97 16.57 24.13
C ARG A 210 -2.40 16.06 24.35
N SER A 211 -2.95 15.30 23.40
CA SER A 211 -4.29 14.68 23.55
C SER A 211 -4.26 13.23 24.05
N ALA A 212 -3.09 12.65 24.29
CA ALA A 212 -2.99 11.28 24.80
C ALA A 212 -2.05 11.19 26.01
N ASN A 213 -2.50 11.71 27.15
CA ASN A 213 -2.10 11.19 28.47
C ASN A 213 -2.74 9.80 28.72
N PHE A 214 -2.68 8.91 27.72
CA PHE A 214 -3.11 7.52 27.86
C PHE A 214 -1.86 6.66 28.01
N ARG A 215 -1.40 6.53 29.26
CA ARG A 215 -0.65 5.34 29.69
C ARG A 215 -1.60 4.15 29.58
N ILE A 216 -1.67 3.53 28.41
CA ILE A 216 -2.27 2.21 28.27
C ILE A 216 -1.20 1.20 28.68
N PRO A 217 -1.40 0.42 29.75
CA PRO A 217 -0.44 -0.57 30.20
C PRO A 217 -0.27 -1.66 29.13
N PHE A 218 0.96 -2.16 29.07
CA PHE A 218 1.44 -3.27 28.27
C PHE A 218 0.60 -4.55 28.51
N VAL A 219 -0.58 -4.69 27.91
CA VAL A 219 -1.34 -5.95 27.92
C VAL A 219 -2.07 -6.13 26.58
N ALA A 220 -1.60 -7.12 25.82
CA ALA A 220 -2.30 -7.86 24.77
C ALA A 220 -2.97 -7.08 23.62
N ILE A 221 -2.19 -6.64 22.62
CA ILE A 221 -2.63 -6.65 21.22
C ILE A 221 -1.56 -7.38 20.41
N ALA A 222 -1.56 -8.70 20.56
CA ALA A 222 -0.74 -9.59 19.75
C ALA A 222 -1.30 -9.62 18.32
N ARG A 223 -0.52 -9.08 17.39
CA ARG A 223 -0.47 -9.47 15.97
C ARG A 223 -1.81 -9.53 15.22
N LEU A 224 -2.39 -8.37 14.94
CA LEU A 224 -3.07 -8.15 13.67
C LEU A 224 -2.26 -7.15 12.86
N LYS A 225 -1.13 -7.65 12.29
CA LYS A 225 -0.49 -7.03 11.12
C LYS A 225 -1.43 -7.22 9.93
N LEU A 226 -2.53 -6.49 9.93
CA LEU A 226 -3.62 -6.72 9.00
C LEU A 226 -3.74 -5.57 8.00
N ILE A 227 -2.65 -5.21 7.33
CA ILE A 227 -2.69 -4.37 6.12
C ILE A 227 -1.58 -4.87 5.17
N PHE A 228 -2.03 -5.43 4.04
CA PHE A 228 -1.34 -5.50 2.73
C PHE A 228 -0.12 -6.40 2.55
N LEU A 229 0.21 -7.30 3.48
CA LEU A 229 1.30 -8.28 3.30
C LEU A 229 0.84 -9.70 2.90
N ILE A 230 -0.44 -9.89 2.59
CA ILE A 230 -0.97 -11.14 2.02
C ILE A 230 -1.06 -11.00 0.50
N ALA A 231 0.08 -10.70 -0.13
CA ALA A 231 0.39 -11.01 -1.52
C ALA A 231 1.76 -10.37 -1.83
N ALA A 232 2.87 -11.01 -1.41
CA ALA A 232 4.22 -10.86 -1.97
C ALA A 232 5.30 -11.53 -1.09
N PHE A 233 5.06 -12.71 -0.51
CA PHE A 233 6.18 -13.56 -0.04
C PHE A 233 5.78 -15.04 -0.16
N ARG A 234 6.05 -15.62 -1.33
CA ARG A 234 6.36 -17.05 -1.42
C ARG A 234 7.87 -17.18 -1.26
N PRO A 235 8.41 -17.62 -0.11
CA PRO A 235 9.77 -18.14 -0.12
C PRO A 235 9.79 -19.37 -1.03
N SER A 236 10.74 -19.40 -1.96
CA SER A 236 11.05 -20.57 -2.77
C SER A 236 11.34 -21.74 -1.81
N PRO A 237 10.89 -22.98 -2.10
CA PRO A 237 11.31 -24.12 -1.31
C PRO A 237 12.84 -24.24 -1.42
N PRO A 238 13.56 -24.50 -0.31
CA PRO A 238 14.97 -24.86 -0.41
C PRO A 238 15.07 -26.15 -1.23
N TYR A 239 15.98 -26.14 -2.19
CA TYR A 239 16.39 -27.30 -2.98
C TYR A 239 16.46 -28.55 -2.09
N ALA A 240 15.56 -29.50 -2.32
CA ALA A 240 15.69 -30.87 -1.85
C ALA A 240 16.30 -31.71 -2.98
N THR A 241 17.63 -31.83 -2.99
CA THR A 241 18.41 -32.91 -3.62
C THR A 241 19.80 -32.90 -2.96
N GLY A 242 20.29 -33.90 -2.24
CA GLY A 242 19.74 -35.20 -1.90
C GLY A 242 20.55 -35.93 -0.81
N GLN A 243 19.82 -36.74 -0.04
CA GLN A 243 20.11 -38.06 0.57
C GLN A 243 21.41 -38.36 1.38
N PRO A 244 21.41 -39.41 2.24
CA PRO A 244 20.29 -40.14 2.87
C PRO A 244 20.42 -40.22 4.41
N ILE A 245 19.30 -40.58 5.03
CA ILE A 245 19.14 -40.98 6.42
C ILE A 245 20.14 -42.11 6.79
N ARG A 246 20.85 -41.96 7.91
CA ARG A 246 21.32 -43.11 8.71
C ARG A 246 20.97 -42.85 10.18
N TRP A 247 20.26 -43.82 10.76
CA TRP A 247 20.03 -43.90 12.19
C TRP A 247 21.30 -44.41 12.88
N HIS A 248 21.78 -43.59 13.83
CA HIS A 248 22.58 -43.83 15.04
C HIS A 248 23.61 -42.72 15.25
#